data_AF-A0A427C7T9-F1
#
_entry.id   AF-A0A427C7T9-F1
#
_cell.length_a   1.000
_cell.length_b   1.000
_cell.length_c   1.000
_cell.angle_alpha   90.00
_cell.angle_beta   90.00
_cell.angle_gamma   90.00
#
_symmetry.space_group_name_H-M   'P 1'
#
loop_
_entity.id
_entity.type
_entity.pdbx_description
1 polymer ?
#
loop_
_entity_poly.entity_id
_entity_poly.type
_entity_poly.pdbx_seq_one_letter_code
_entity_poly.pdbx_strand_id
1 'polypeptide(L)' 'MTTTGAPLGHQLGAPCPPLIHFECHQCQLATVPSASLAIAELRWTDPGLRDELIAISHLARARASVLARMPSKNAA' A
#
# COMPACT_ATOMS: atom_id res chain seq x y z
N MET A 1 5.11 4.31 -7.25
CA MET A 1 4.31 5.49 -6.87
C MET A 1 4.18 5.54 -5.35
N THR A 2 4.18 6.75 -4.78
CA THR A 2 3.98 6.96 -3.33
C THR A 2 2.64 7.63 -3.12
N THR A 3 1.80 7.05 -2.27
CA THR A 3 0.53 7.64 -1.84
C THR A 3 0.67 8.28 -0.48
N THR A 4 0.20 9.53 -0.36
CA THR A 4 0.21 10.34 0.86
C THR A 4 -1.20 10.74 1.29
N GLY A 5 -1.33 11.21 2.53
CA GLY A 5 -2.61 11.63 3.11
C GLY A 5 -3.46 10.49 3.64
N ALA A 6 -4.52 10.84 4.36
CA ALA A 6 -5.40 9.89 5.00
C ALA A 6 -6.53 9.41 4.06
N PRO A 7 -6.88 8.11 4.05
CA PRO A 7 -8.03 7.61 3.31
C PRO A 7 -9.35 8.12 3.91
N LEU A 8 -10.44 8.00 3.16
CA LEU A 8 -11.78 8.33 3.66
C LEU A 8 -12.11 7.50 4.91
N GLY A 9 -12.56 8.16 5.97
CA GLY A 9 -12.90 7.51 7.25
C GLY A 9 -11.71 7.26 8.18
N HIS A 10 -10.50 7.71 7.83
CA HIS A 10 -9.37 7.68 8.76
C HIS A 10 -9.60 8.60 9.96
N GLN A 11 -9.19 8.16 11.14
CA GLN A 11 -9.39 8.93 12.37
C GLN A 11 -8.63 10.26 12.32
N LEU A 12 -9.34 11.36 12.60
CA LEU A 12 -8.73 12.68 12.69
C LEU A 12 -7.65 12.69 13.79
N GLY A 13 -6.49 13.26 13.46
CA GLY A 13 -5.34 13.33 14.36
C GLY A 13 -4.53 12.02 14.47
N ALA A 14 -4.97 10.91 13.88
CA ALA A 14 -4.19 9.67 13.86
C ALA A 14 -3.09 9.74 12.77
N PRO A 15 -1.86 9.24 13.04
CA PRO A 15 -0.81 9.19 12.03
C PRO A 15 -1.26 8.46 10.77
N CYS A 16 -0.96 9.02 9.60
CA CYS A 16 -1.16 8.35 8.32
C CYS A 16 0.18 8.30 7.57
N PRO A 17 0.96 7.21 7.71
CA PRO A 17 2.24 7.09 7.04
C PRO A 17 2.06 7.03 5.52
N PRO A 18 3.03 7.53 4.75
CA PRO A 18 3.06 7.32 3.30
C PRO A 18 3.21 5.83 2.98
N LEU A 19 2.58 5.40 1.89
CA LEU A 19 2.69 4.03 1.40
C LEU A 19 3.21 4.01 -0.03
N ILE A 20 4.05 3.03 -0.33
CA ILE A 20 4.73 2.80 -1.60
C ILE A 20 4.10 1.58 -2.28
N HIS A 21 3.91 1.67 -3.59
CA HIS A 21 3.46 0.59 -4.46
C HIS A 21 4.03 0.80 -5.86
N PHE A 22 4.10 -0.28 -6.65
CA PHE A 22 4.46 -0.23 -8.06
C PHE A 22 3.25 -0.62 -8.89
N GLU A 23 3.12 -0.02 -10.08
CA GLU A 23 1.98 -0.20 -10.97
C GLU A 23 2.49 -0.50 -12.37
N CYS A 24 1.78 -1.37 -13.08
CA CYS A 24 1.91 -1.51 -14.53
C CYS A 24 0.54 -1.32 -15.15
N HIS A 25 0.30 -0.14 -15.73
CA HIS A 25 -0.95 0.15 -16.42
C HIS A 25 -1.15 -0.70 -17.68
N GLN A 26 -0.10 -1.28 -18.27
CA GLN A 26 -0.25 -2.21 -19.38
C GLN A 26 -0.82 -3.56 -18.90
N CYS A 27 -0.29 -4.08 -17.79
CA CYS A 27 -0.73 -5.36 -17.21
C CYS A 27 -1.97 -5.22 -16.30
N GLN A 28 -2.36 -4.00 -15.95
CA GLN A 28 -3.40 -3.68 -14.97
C GLN A 28 -3.14 -4.27 -13.58
N LEU A 29 -1.86 -4.39 -13.19
CA LEU A 29 -1.42 -4.95 -11.92
C LEU A 29 -0.65 -3.92 -11.08
N ALA A 30 -0.72 -4.08 -9.76
CA ALA A 30 0.04 -3.30 -8.79
C ALA A 30 0.51 -4.17 -7.62
N THR A 31 1.55 -3.72 -6.91
CA THR A 31 1.89 -4.31 -5.61
C THR A 31 0.92 -3.84 -4.52
N VAL A 32 0.68 -4.67 -3.51
CA VAL A 32 -0.02 -4.23 -2.29
C VAL A 32 0.79 -3.11 -1.61
N PRO A 33 0.17 -1.96 -1.28
CA PRO A 33 0.86 -0.85 -0.64
C PRO A 33 1.62 -1.24 0.62
N SER A 34 2.81 -0.67 0.80
CA SER A 34 3.73 -0.98 1.90
C SER A 34 4.39 0.28 2.43
N ALA A 35 4.68 0.34 3.74
CA ALA A 35 5.54 1.39 4.30
C ALA A 35 7.03 1.15 4.00
N SER A 36 7.41 -0.07 3.58
CA SER A 36 8.78 -0.45 3.22
C SER A 36 8.93 -0.50 1.71
N LEU A 37 9.87 0.30 1.18
CA LEU A 37 10.27 0.27 -0.23
C LEU A 37 10.78 -1.11 -0.63
N ALA A 38 11.67 -1.70 0.20
CA ALA A 38 12.26 -3.01 -0.08
C ALA A 38 11.19 -4.11 -0.24
N ILE A 39 10.12 -4.08 0.56
CA ILE A 39 9.00 -5.03 0.41
C ILE A 39 8.24 -4.79 -0.90
N ALA A 40 7.98 -3.52 -1.25
CA ALA A 40 7.31 -3.20 -2.50
C ALA A 40 8.14 -3.62 -3.72
N GLU A 41 9.46 -3.45 -3.66
CA GLU A 41 10.40 -3.86 -4.72
C GLU A 41 10.47 -5.38 -4.84
N LEU A 42 10.60 -6.10 -3.71
CA LEU A 42 10.63 -7.56 -3.68
C LEU A 42 9.36 -8.15 -4.33
N ARG A 43 8.17 -7.69 -3.94
CA ARG A 43 6.89 -8.13 -4.53
C ARG A 43 6.81 -7.89 -6.03
N TRP A 44 7.43 -6.82 -6.53
CA TRP A 44 7.38 -6.49 -7.95
C TRP A 44 8.36 -7.32 -8.77
N THR A 45 9.54 -7.59 -8.22
CA THR A 45 10.67 -8.17 -8.94
C THR A 45 10.75 -9.68 -8.82
N ASP A 46 10.26 -10.27 -7.73
CA ASP A 46 10.26 -11.72 -7.52
C ASP A 46 9.09 -12.39 -8.28
N PRO A 47 9.36 -13.24 -9.29
CA PRO A 47 8.31 -13.95 -10.02
C PRO A 47 7.48 -14.89 -9.14
N GLY A 48 8.04 -15.39 -8.04
CA GLY A 48 7.36 -16.27 -7.09
C GLY A 48 6.30 -15.57 -6.24
N LEU A 49 6.30 -14.23 -6.21
CA LEU A 49 5.33 -13.40 -5.49
C LEU A 49 4.26 -12.80 -6.39
N ARG A 50 4.16 -13.23 -7.66
CA ARG A 50 3.17 -12.69 -8.60
C ARG A 50 1.73 -12.80 -8.10
N ASP A 51 1.41 -13.86 -7.36
CA ASP A 51 0.07 -14.06 -6.80
C ASP A 51 -0.25 -13.08 -5.65
N GLU A 52 0.75 -12.35 -5.13
CA GLU A 52 0.53 -11.24 -4.19
C GLU A 52 0.19 -9.91 -4.87
N LEU A 53 0.32 -9.83 -6.20
CA LEU A 53 -0.06 -8.63 -6.95
C LEU A 53 -1.59 -8.48 -6.97
N ILE A 54 -2.04 -7.24 -7.01
CA ILE A 54 -3.45 -6.88 -7.06
C ILE A 54 -3.78 -6.18 -8.38
N ALA A 55 -5.04 -6.21 -8.80
CA ALA A 55 -5.49 -5.34 -9.87
C ALA A 55 -5.31 -3.86 -9.48
N ILE A 56 -4.90 -3.00 -10.42
CA ILE A 56 -4.73 -1.54 -10.16
C ILE A 56 -6.03 -0.92 -9.61
N SER A 57 -7.19 -1.37 -10.10
CA SER A 57 -8.50 -0.90 -9.62
C SER A 57 -8.74 -1.16 -8.13
N HIS A 58 -8.01 -2.10 -7.51
CA HIS A 58 -8.13 -2.43 -6.08
C HIS A 58 -7.19 -1.60 -5.20
N LEU A 59 -6.33 -0.76 -5.78
CA LEU A 59 -5.27 -0.05 -5.05
C LEU A 59 -5.80 0.81 -3.90
N ALA A 60 -6.87 1.58 -4.14
CA ALA A 60 -7.48 2.43 -3.11
C ALA A 60 -8.00 1.61 -1.91
N ARG A 61 -8.63 0.46 -2.18
CA ARG A 61 -9.12 -0.46 -1.14
C ARG A 61 -7.98 -1.12 -0.39
N ALA A 62 -6.94 -1.57 -1.10
CA ALA A 62 -5.76 -2.18 -0.51
C ALA A 62 -5.05 -1.20 0.41
N ARG A 63 -4.89 0.05 -0.02
CA ARG A 63 -4.33 1.14 0.79
C ARG A 63 -5.09 1.34 2.10
N ALA A 64 -6.41 1.46 2.04
CA ALA A 64 -7.23 1.59 3.25
C ALA A 64 -7.07 0.37 4.19
N SER A 65 -7.03 -0.84 3.61
CA SER A 65 -6.86 -2.09 4.36
C SER A 65 -5.49 -2.23 5.01
N VAL A 66 -4.43 -1.68 4.42
CA VAL A 66 -3.07 -1.66 4.99
C VAL A 66 -3.02 -0.66 6.13
N LEU A 67 -3.54 0.56 5.94
CA LEU A 67 -3.57 1.59 6.98
C LEU A 67 -4.39 1.16 8.20
N ALA A 68 -5.54 0.51 8.00
CA ALA A 68 -6.36 -0.02 9.10
C ALA A 68 -5.65 -1.10 9.93
N ARG A 69 -4.66 -1.79 9.36
CA ARG A 69 -3.86 -2.83 10.04
C ARG A 69 -2.55 -2.28 10.62
N MET A 70 -2.16 -1.06 10.27
CA MET A 70 -0.98 -0.45 10.83
C MET A 70 -1.25 -0.03 12.27
N PRO A 71 -0.34 -0.32 13.21
CA PRO A 71 -0.47 0.19 14.56
C PRO A 71 -0.50 1.72 14.53
N SER A 72 -1.52 2.32 15.15
CA SER A 72 -1.55 3.75 15.39
C SER A 72 -0.36 4.10 16.25
N LYS A 73 0.62 4.79 15.66
CA LYS A 73 1.84 5.18 16.38
C LYS A 73 1.51 6.37 17.27
N ASN A 74 0.83 6.17 18.41
CA ASN A 74 0.64 7.15 19.48
C ASN A 74 0.43 6.45 20.84
N ALA A 75 1.51 6.38 21.64
CA ALA A 75 1.47 6.36 23.11
C ALA A 75 2.92 6.53 23.66
N ALA A 76 3.49 7.72 23.52
CA ALA A 76 4.58 8.24 24.36
C ALA A 76 4.56 9.76 24.32
#